data_AF-A0A3L8S7U0-F1
#
_entry.id   AF-A0A3L8S7U0-F1
#
_cell.length_a   1.000
_cell.length_b   1.000
_cell.length_c   1.000
_cell.angle_alpha   90.00
_cell.angle_beta   90.00
_cell.angle_gamma   90.00
#
_symmetry.space_group_name_H-M   'P 1'
#
loop_
_entity.id
_entity.type
_entity.pdbx_description
1 polymer ?
#
loop_
_entity_poly.entity_id
_entity_poly.type
_entity_poly.pdbx_seq_one_letter_code
_entity_poly.pdbx_strand_id
1 'polypeptide(L)' 'MNKLIHTSLVESQQHVEILQRDPSSPLFSIKTFEELPLKKELLQGVYMMGFNRPSKIQEQALPLMLAYP' A
#
# COMPACT_ATOMS: atom_id res chain seq x y z
N MET A 1 -15.01 -3.32 -18.34
CA MET A 1 -16.25 -3.36 -17.51
C MET A 1 -15.96 -3.40 -16.02
N ASN A 2 -15.06 -4.26 -15.51
CA ASN A 2 -14.86 -4.43 -14.06
C ASN A 2 -14.54 -3.14 -13.27
N LYS A 3 -13.77 -2.19 -13.86
CA LYS A 3 -13.49 -0.90 -13.20
C LYS A 3 -14.73 -0.03 -12.95
N LEU A 4 -15.81 -0.20 -13.71
CA LEU A 4 -17.03 0.61 -13.59
C LEU A 4 -17.96 0.11 -12.49
N ILE A 5 -17.78 -1.12 -12.01
CA ILE A 5 -18.69 -1.78 -11.05
C ILE A 5 -18.09 -1.96 -9.66
N HIS A 6 -16.76 -1.87 -9.52
CA HIS A 6 -16.11 -2.00 -8.21
C HIS A 6 -16.20 -0.69 -7.43
N THR A 7 -16.92 -0.74 -6.31
CA THR A 7 -17.07 0.38 -5.37
C THR A 7 -16.16 0.26 -4.15
N SER A 8 -15.58 -0.92 -3.90
CA SER A 8 -14.71 -1.19 -2.74
C SER A 8 -13.61 -2.21 -3.06
N LEU A 9 -12.68 -2.36 -2.12
CA LEU A 9 -11.66 -3.41 -2.17
C LEU A 9 -12.31 -4.79 -2.07
N VAL A 10 -11.77 -5.74 -2.83
CA VAL A 10 -12.10 -7.16 -2.68
C VAL A 10 -11.32 -7.71 -1.49
N GLU A 11 -12.00 -8.38 -0.57
CA GLU A 11 -11.37 -9.02 0.57
C GLU A 11 -10.65 -10.31 0.15
N SER A 12 -9.43 -10.52 0.69
CA SER A 12 -8.65 -11.73 0.43
C SER A 12 -7.98 -12.25 1.70
N GLN A 13 -8.14 -13.55 1.95
CA GLN A 13 -7.48 -14.26 3.05
C GLN A 13 -6.03 -14.62 2.72
N GLN A 14 -5.64 -14.60 1.45
CA GLN A 14 -4.31 -15.03 0.98
C GLN A 14 -3.22 -14.02 1.35
N HIS A 15 -2.05 -14.50 1.75
CA HIS A 15 -0.90 -13.63 1.98
C HIS A 15 -0.30 -13.16 0.66
N VAL A 16 0.31 -11.97 0.68
CA VAL A 16 1.06 -11.45 -0.46
C VAL A 16 2.40 -12.17 -0.50
N GLU A 17 2.70 -12.83 -1.62
CA GLU A 17 4.00 -13.42 -1.87
C GLU A 17 4.95 -12.39 -2.47
N ILE A 18 6.18 -12.31 -1.95
CA ILE A 18 7.17 -11.33 -2.36
C ILE A 18 8.39 -12.06 -2.90
N LEU A 19 8.70 -11.84 -4.17
CA LEU A 19 9.96 -12.27 -4.78
C LEU A 19 10.94 -11.12 -4.69
N GLN A 20 11.92 -11.26 -3.80
CA GLN A 20 12.96 -10.24 -3.60
C GLN A 20 14.11 -10.46 -4.59
N ARG A 21 14.60 -9.37 -5.19
CA ARG A 21 15.83 -9.40 -6.00
C ARG A 21 17.05 -9.70 -5.13
N ASP A 22 17.12 -9.09 -3.95
CA ASP A 22 18.13 -9.35 -2.93
C ASP A 22 17.44 -9.98 -1.70
N PRO A 23 17.72 -11.25 -1.37
CA PRO A 23 17.09 -11.93 -0.25
C PRO A 23 17.55 -11.40 1.12
N SER A 24 18.62 -10.62 1.19
CA SER A 24 19.11 -9.99 2.43
C SER A 24 18.43 -8.65 2.75
N SER A 25 17.72 -8.07 1.77
CA SER A 25 16.94 -6.85 1.99
C SER A 25 15.82 -7.11 3.00
N PRO A 26 15.61 -6.23 3.99
CA PRO A 26 14.50 -6.36 4.92
C PRO A 26 13.16 -6.21 4.19
N LEU A 27 12.20 -7.06 4.57
CA LEU A 27 10.80 -6.92 4.15
C LEU A 27 10.16 -5.78 4.95
N PHE A 28 9.66 -4.78 4.25
CA PHE A 28 8.96 -3.65 4.85
C PHE A 28 7.45 -3.85 4.73
N SER A 29 6.76 -3.81 5.87
CA SER A 29 5.30 -3.79 5.95
C SER A 29 4.86 -2.61 6.79
N ILE A 30 3.96 -1.79 6.26
CA ILE A 30 3.30 -0.71 7.01
C ILE A 30 1.88 -1.12 7.39
N LYS A 31 1.27 -0.44 8.36
CA LYS A 31 -0.14 -0.62 8.74
C LYS A 31 -0.98 0.64 8.55
N THR A 32 -0.34 1.80 8.45
CA THR A 32 -0.96 3.11 8.33
C THR A 32 -0.28 3.93 7.23
N PHE A 33 -0.95 4.95 6.71
CA PHE A 33 -0.34 5.82 5.70
C PHE A 33 0.68 6.80 6.30
N GLU A 34 0.62 7.04 7.61
CA GLU A 34 1.55 7.88 8.38
C GLU A 34 2.96 7.29 8.49
N GLU A 35 3.09 5.97 8.39
CA GLU A 35 4.39 5.29 8.39
C GLU A 35 5.19 5.52 7.09
N LEU A 36 4.53 6.04 6.05
CA LEU A 36 5.19 6.38 4.79
C LEU A 36 5.70 7.82 4.82
N PRO A 37 6.84 8.10 4.15
CA PRO A 37 7.40 9.44 4.04
C PRO A 37 6.63 10.29 3.01
N LEU A 38 5.31 10.44 3.18
CA LEU A 38 4.45 11.22 2.30
C LEU A 38 4.44 12.69 2.70
N LYS A 39 4.34 13.58 1.71
CA LYS A 39 4.00 14.98 1.95
C LYS A 39 2.63 15.08 2.61
N LYS A 40 2.44 16.04 3.51
CA LYS A 40 1.21 16.23 4.27
C LYS A 40 -0.01 16.41 3.36
N GLU A 41 0.15 17.14 2.26
CA GLU A 41 -0.92 17.40 1.30
C GLU A 41 -1.36 16.12 0.59
N LEU A 42 -0.41 15.21 0.30
CA LEU A 42 -0.70 13.92 -0.32
C LEU A 42 -1.42 12.98 0.66
N LEU A 43 -0.93 12.89 1.90
CA LEU A 43 -1.58 12.11 2.97
C LEU A 43 -3.02 12.59 3.20
N GLN A 44 -3.23 13.91 3.24
CA GLN A 44 -4.56 14.49 3.34
C GLN A 44 -5.45 14.12 2.14
N GLY A 45 -4.91 14.17 0.92
CA GLY A 45 -5.63 13.75 -0.28
C GLY A 45 -6.08 12.28 -0.24
N VAL A 46 -5.21 11.38 0.25
CA VAL A 46 -5.55 9.95 0.44
C VAL A 46 -6.76 9.80 1.37
N TYR A 47 -6.77 10.52 2.49
CA TYR A 47 -7.90 10.49 3.42
C TYR A 47 -9.17 11.13 2.87
N MET A 48 -9.05 12.22 2.12
CA MET A 48 -10.20 12.86 1.45
C MET A 48 -10.87 11.94 0.43
N MET A 49 -10.13 10.98 -0.15
CA MET A 49 -10.67 9.94 -1.02
C MET A 49 -11.32 8.76 -0.27
N GLY A 50 -11.30 8.77 1.07
CA GLY A 50 -11.89 7.72 1.91
C GLY A 50 -10.97 6.52 2.17
N PHE A 51 -9.69 6.59 1.81
CA PHE A 51 -8.73 5.53 2.12
C PHE A 51 -8.17 5.72 3.53
N ASN A 52 -8.67 4.95 4.49
CA ASN A 52 -8.28 5.07 5.90
C ASN A 52 -7.08 4.21 6.30
N ARG A 53 -6.77 3.17 5.52
CA ARG A 53 -5.61 2.29 5.72
C ARG A 53 -5.13 1.74 4.37
N PRO A 54 -3.85 1.39 4.25
CA PRO A 54 -3.35 0.65 3.09
C PRO A 54 -4.13 -0.66 2.89
N SER A 55 -4.40 -1.03 1.64
CA SER A 55 -4.88 -2.38 1.32
C SER A 55 -3.76 -3.42 1.50
N LYS A 56 -4.12 -4.70 1.55
CA LYS A 56 -3.18 -5.81 1.80
C LYS A 56 -1.95 -5.80 0.88
N ILE A 57 -2.13 -5.46 -0.40
CA ILE A 57 -1.02 -5.35 -1.36
C ILE A 57 -0.20 -4.07 -1.16
N GLN A 58 -0.85 -2.96 -0.77
CA GLN A 58 -0.20 -1.68 -0.53
C GLN A 58 0.68 -1.70 0.73
N GLU A 59 0.32 -2.47 1.75
CA GLU A 59 1.15 -2.64 2.96
C GLU A 59 2.59 -3.08 2.64
N GLN A 60 2.77 -3.92 1.61
CA GLN A 60 4.08 -4.40 1.16
C GLN A 60 4.65 -3.58 0.01
N ALA A 61 3.79 -3.17 -0.94
CA ALA A 61 4.25 -2.51 -2.16
C ALA A 61 4.67 -1.04 -1.94
N LEU A 62 3.91 -0.27 -1.14
CA LEU A 62 4.18 1.16 -0.97
C LEU A 62 5.55 1.44 -0.32
N PRO A 63 5.97 0.73 0.74
CA PRO A 63 7.30 0.91 1.30
C PRO A 63 8.40 0.63 0.27
N LEU A 64 8.27 -0.43 -0.54
CA LEU A 64 9.25 -0.77 -1.56
C LEU A 64 9.33 0.28 -2.67
N MET A 65 8.20 0.85 -3.09
CA MET A 65 8.14 1.88 -4.11
C MET A 65 8.69 3.23 -3.64
N LEU A 66 8.63 3.52 -2.34
CA LEU A 66 9.06 4.80 -1.76
C LEU A 66 10.45 4.74 -1.12
N ALA A 67 10.99 3.55 -0.83
CA ALA A 67 12.30 3.36 -0.23
C ALA A 67 13.47 3.73 -1.17
N TYR A 68 13.23 3.89 -2.47
CA TYR A 68 14.22 4.27 -3.47
C TYR A 68 13.73 5.44 -4.34
N PRO A 69 13.92 6.71 -3.92
CA PRO A 69 13.75 7.87 -4.79
C PRO A 69 14.86 7.98 -5.86
#